data_AF-A0A6V8CBG9-F1
#
_entry.id   AF-A0A6V8CBG9-F1
#
_cell.length_a   1.000
_cell.length_b   1.000
_cell.length_c   1.000
_cell.angle_alpha   90.00
_cell.angle_beta   90.00
_cell.angle_gamma   90.00
#
_symmetry.space_group_name_H-M   'P 1'
#
loop_
_entity.id
_entity.type
_entity.pdbx_description
1 polymer ?
#
loop_
_entity_poly.entity_id
_entity_poly.type
_entity_poly.pdbx_seq_one_letter_code
_entity_poly.pdbx_strand_id
1 'polypeptide(L)'
;ALDALREDQVTTSRPILVEGPRDVAALRALGITGPIEVVNRGWDVARRIAHLVETYGPRGPDGGPALHLLMDWDRTGGRLQTT
;
A
#
# COMPACT_ATOMS: atom_id res chain seq x y z
N ALA A 1 -9.87 -11.84 6.64
CA ALA A 1 -9.19 -10.86 5.75
C ALA A 1 -8.45 -9.81 6.57
N LEU A 2 -9.14 -9.00 7.40
CA LEU A 2 -8.50 -7.98 8.24
C LEU A 2 -7.51 -8.56 9.27
N ASP A 3 -7.82 -9.68 9.92
CA ASP A 3 -6.95 -10.26 10.94
C ASP A 3 -5.64 -10.81 10.36
N ALA A 4 -5.69 -11.43 9.18
CA ALA A 4 -4.49 -11.84 8.45
C ALA A 4 -3.62 -10.64 8.06
N LEU A 5 -4.24 -9.52 7.67
CA LEU A 5 -3.51 -8.28 7.36
C LEU A 5 -2.82 -7.70 8.60
N ARG A 6 -3.49 -7.73 9.75
CA ARG A 6 -2.92 -7.32 11.04
C ARG A 6 -1.75 -8.23 11.43
N GLU A 7 -1.93 -9.54 11.34
CA GLU A 7 -0.90 -10.53 11.69
C GLU A 7 0.35 -10.38 10.82
N ASP A 8 0.17 -10.20 9.51
CA ASP A 8 1.29 -9.96 8.62
C ASP A 8 1.99 -8.63 8.96
N GLN A 9 1.27 -7.53 9.20
CA GLN A 9 1.90 -6.27 9.60
C GLN A 9 2.71 -6.38 10.89
N VAL A 10 2.23 -7.15 11.88
CA VAL A 10 2.98 -7.41 13.12
C VAL A 10 4.25 -8.21 12.85
N THR A 11 4.20 -9.15 11.91
CA THR A 11 5.31 -10.06 11.62
C THR A 11 6.36 -9.45 10.70
N THR A 12 5.93 -8.71 9.68
CA THR A 12 6.77 -8.28 8.54
C THR A 12 6.95 -6.78 8.46
N SER A 13 6.11 -6.00 9.17
CA SER A 13 6.02 -4.55 9.03
C SER A 13 5.75 -4.07 7.58
N ARG A 14 5.16 -4.91 6.72
CA ARG A 14 4.79 -4.52 5.35
C ARG A 14 3.82 -3.34 5.34
N PRO A 15 4.08 -2.30 4.52
CA PRO A 15 3.16 -1.18 4.39
C PRO A 15 1.90 -1.59 3.63
N ILE A 16 0.80 -0.91 3.96
CA ILE A 16 -0.44 -0.97 3.19
C ILE A 16 -0.52 0.31 2.35
N LEU A 17 -0.48 0.17 1.03
CA LEU A 17 -0.63 1.26 0.09
C LEU A 17 -2.13 1.49 -0.20
N VAL A 18 -2.61 2.70 0.08
CA VAL A 18 -4.01 3.12 -0.09
C VAL A 18 -4.13 4.33 -1.01
N GLU A 19 -5.34 4.60 -1.49
CA GLU A 19 -5.58 5.71 -2.42
C GLU A 19 -5.45 7.07 -1.71
N GLY A 20 -6.07 7.21 -0.53
CA GLY A 20 -6.21 8.50 0.13
C GLY A 20 -6.30 8.49 1.66
N PRO A 21 -6.35 9.68 2.29
CA PRO A 21 -6.42 9.83 3.74
C PRO A 21 -7.68 9.21 4.38
N ARG A 22 -8.77 9.07 3.62
CA ARG A 22 -10.00 8.43 4.12
C ARG A 22 -9.79 6.94 4.38
N ASP A 23 -9.05 6.26 3.52
CA ASP A 23 -8.70 4.84 3.69
C ASP A 23 -7.81 4.67 4.91
N VAL A 24 -6.85 5.58 5.11
CA VAL A 24 -6.02 5.61 6.33
C VAL A 24 -6.91 5.68 7.56
N ALA A 25 -7.84 6.64 7.62
CA ALA A 25 -8.75 6.80 8.75
C ALA A 25 -9.61 5.54 9.00
N ALA A 26 -10.13 4.93 7.94
CA ALA A 26 -10.89 3.69 8.03
C ALA A 26 -10.03 2.52 8.56
N LEU A 27 -8.82 2.32 8.02
CA LEU A 27 -7.91 1.28 8.49
C LEU A 27 -7.49 1.48 9.95
N ARG A 28 -7.24 2.73 10.37
CA ARG A 28 -6.97 3.06 11.79
C ARG A 28 -8.16 2.74 12.68
N ALA A 29 -9.39 3.10 12.27
CA ALA A 29 -10.60 2.74 13.01
C ALA A 29 -10.79 1.22 13.09
N LEU A 30 -10.34 0.49 12.08
CA LEU A 30 -10.26 -0.96 12.04
C LEU A 30 -8.99 -1.52 12.72
N GLY A 31 -8.31 -0.77 13.58
CA GLY A 31 -7.20 -1.28 14.42
C GLY A 31 -5.92 -1.65 13.69
N ILE A 32 -5.73 -1.22 12.43
CA ILE A 32 -4.43 -1.30 11.75
C ILE A 32 -3.52 -0.24 12.35
N THR A 33 -2.37 -0.65 12.90
CA THR A 33 -1.39 0.26 13.54
C THR A 33 -0.06 0.34 12.80
N GLY A 34 0.22 -0.57 11.87
CA GLY A 34 1.45 -0.59 11.09
C GLY A 34 1.53 0.51 10.02
N PRO A 35 2.57 0.48 9.18
CA PRO A 35 2.80 1.50 8.16
C PRO A 35 1.67 1.51 7.11
N ILE A 36 1.20 2.70 6.78
CA ILE A 36 0.20 2.93 5.73
C ILE A 36 0.74 4.04 4.84
N GLU A 37 0.75 3.80 3.53
CA GLU A 37 1.22 4.72 2.51
C GLU A 37 0.08 5.21 1.64
N VAL A 38 0.09 6.49 1.26
CA VAL A 38 -0.96 7.11 0.44
C VAL A 38 -0.42 7.40 -0.95
N VAL A 39 -1.10 6.90 -1.98
CA VAL A 39 -0.69 7.08 -3.39
C VAL A 39 -0.81 8.52 -3.86
N ASN A 40 -1.82 9.26 -3.39
CA ASN A 40 -2.11 10.60 -3.87
C ASN A 40 -1.31 11.69 -3.13
N ARG A 41 0.00 11.78 -3.42
CA ARG A 41 0.92 12.82 -2.90
C ARG A 41 1.18 13.96 -3.91
N GLY A 42 0.45 14.02 -5.02
CA GLY A 42 0.75 14.93 -6.12
C GLY A 42 2.05 14.59 -6.88
N TRP A 43 2.56 13.37 -6.73
CA TRP A 43 3.74 12.86 -7.44
C TRP A 43 3.32 12.07 -8.68
N ASP A 44 4.16 12.12 -9.73
CA ASP A 44 4.01 11.24 -10.87
C ASP A 44 4.24 9.76 -10.50
N VAL A 45 3.94 8.84 -11.43
CA VAL A 45 4.10 7.40 -11.20
C VAL A 45 5.55 7.01 -10.95
N ALA A 46 6.50 7.55 -11.73
CA ALA A 46 7.91 7.17 -11.63
C ALA A 46 8.51 7.54 -10.28
N ARG A 47 8.25 8.76 -9.80
CA ARG A 47 8.68 9.23 -8.49
C ARG A 47 8.08 8.41 -7.35
N ARG A 48 6.83 7.96 -7.50
CA ARG A 48 6.19 7.07 -6.51
C ARG A 48 6.84 5.69 -6.47
N ILE A 49 7.08 5.08 -7.64
CA ILE A 49 7.74 3.77 -7.71
C ILE A 49 9.15 3.86 -7.11
N ALA A 50 9.93 4.88 -7.50
CA ALA A 50 11.26 5.10 -6.94
C ALA A 50 11.22 5.20 -5.41
N HIS A 51 10.33 6.04 -4.85
CA HIS A 51 10.17 6.17 -3.41
C HIS A 51 9.81 4.85 -2.71
N LEU A 52 8.86 4.09 -3.27
CA LEU A 52 8.44 2.81 -2.68
C LEU A 52 9.57 1.78 -2.70
N VAL A 53 10.31 1.68 -3.81
CA VAL A 53 11.45 0.76 -3.93
C VAL A 53 12.61 1.17 -3.04
N GLU A 54 12.92 2.45 -2.93
CA GLU A 54 13.97 2.95 -2.03
C GLU A 54 13.61 2.73 -0.55
N THR A 55 12.33 2.87 -0.20
CA THR A 55 11.87 2.78 1.20
C THR A 55 11.67 1.34 1.66
N TYR A 56 11.11 0.48 0.81
CA TYR A 56 10.67 -0.87 1.20
C TYR A 56 11.38 -1.99 0.44
N GLY A 57 12.22 -1.65 -0.53
CA GLY A 57 12.83 -2.61 -1.44
C GLY A 57 11.84 -3.21 -2.45
N PRO A 58 12.34 -3.99 -3.41
CA PRO A 58 11.50 -4.67 -4.41
C PRO A 58 10.80 -5.93 -3.87
N ARG A 59 11.18 -6.41 -2.68
CA ARG A 59 10.65 -7.62 -2.01
C ARG A 59 10.64 -7.42 -0.49
N GLY A 60 9.72 -8.11 0.18
CA GLY A 60 9.66 -8.13 1.63
C GLY A 60 10.81 -8.94 2.27
N PRO A 61 11.01 -8.82 3.59
CA PRO A 61 12.12 -9.48 4.31
C PRO A 61 12.10 -11.01 4.24
N ASP A 62 10.92 -11.60 4.02
CA ASP A 62 10.65 -13.03 3.84
C ASP A 62 10.75 -13.48 2.36
N GLY A 63 11.16 -12.59 1.45
CA GLY A 63 11.19 -12.84 0.00
C GLY A 63 9.83 -12.69 -0.72
N GLY A 64 8.76 -12.43 0.03
CA GLY A 64 7.42 -12.20 -0.50
C GLY A 64 7.21 -10.78 -1.07
N PRO A 65 5.96 -10.36 -1.27
CA PRO A 65 5.62 -9.01 -1.73
C PRO A 65 6.25 -7.92 -0.84
N ALA A 66 6.54 -6.75 -1.40
CA ALA A 66 7.07 -5.62 -0.62
C ALA A 66 5.97 -4.87 0.18
N LEU A 67 4.73 -4.89 -0.31
CA LEU A 67 3.61 -4.13 0.26
C LEU A 67 2.26 -4.80 -0.03
N HIS A 68 1.24 -4.42 0.74
CA HIS A 68 -0.16 -4.72 0.43
C HIS A 68 -0.77 -3.56 -0.37
N LEU A 69 -1.50 -3.86 -1.44
CA LEU A 69 -2.21 -2.86 -2.22
C LEU A 69 -3.70 -2.91 -1.86
N LEU A 70 -4.23 -1.82 -1.32
CA LEU A 70 -5.64 -1.70 -0.96
C LEU A 70 -6.20 -0.42 -1.59
N MET A 71 -6.59 -0.54 -2.86
CA MET A 71 -7.09 0.59 -3.65
C MET A 71 -8.39 0.18 -4.32
N ASP A 72 -9.33 1.12 -4.43
CA ASP A 72 -10.56 0.90 -5.18
C ASP A 72 -10.21 0.63 -6.64
N TRP A 73 -10.48 -0.60 -7.08
CA TRP A 73 -10.28 -1.02 -8.46
C TRP A 73 -11.44 -0.51 -9.31
N ASP A 74 -11.61 0.80 -9.38
CA ASP A 74 -12.55 1.44 -10.31
C ASP A 74 -11.93 2.63 -11.05
N ARG A 75 -12.54 2.95 -12.21
CA ARG A 75 -12.24 3.89 -13.32
C ARG A 75 -10.81 4.41 -13.54
N THR A 76 -10.06 4.78 -12.51
CA THR A 76 -8.61 5.01 -12.52
C THR A 76 -7.82 3.70 -12.79
N GLY A 77 -8.36 2.53 -12.43
CA GLY A 77 -7.78 1.22 -12.74
C GLY A 77 -7.78 0.85 -14.24
N GLY A 78 -8.76 1.33 -15.02
CA GLY A 78 -8.86 1.03 -16.46
C GLY A 78 -7.84 1.75 -17.34
N ARG A 79 -7.31 2.91 -16.89
CA ARG A 79 -6.31 3.69 -17.66
C ARG A 79 -4.91 3.08 -17.64
N LEU A 80 -4.65 2.11 -16.76
CA LEU A 80 -3.38 1.35 -16.72
C LEU A 80 -3.42 0.07 -17.58
N GLN A 81 -4.53 -0.25 -18.24
CA GLN A 81 -4.68 -1.42 -19.12
C GLN A 81 -4.61 -1.10 -20.62
N THR A 82 -4.41 0.17 -21.01
CA THR A 82 -4.31 0.56 -22.43
C THR A 82 -2.95 1.18 -22.72
N THR A 83 -1.89 0.38 -22.66
CA THR A 83 -0.73 0.53 -23.54
C THR A 83 -0.12 -0.84 -23.75
#